data_AF-A0A0F9SWC2-F1
#
_entry.id   AF-A0A0F9SWC2-F1
#
_cell.length_a   1.000
_cell.length_b   1.000
_cell.length_c   1.000
_cell.angle_alpha   90.00
_cell.angle_beta   90.00
_cell.angle_gamma   90.00
#
_symmetry.space_group_name_H-M   'P 1'
#
loop_
_entity.id
_entity.type
_entity.pdbx_description
1 polymer ?
#
loop_
_entity_poly.entity_id
_entity_poly.type
_entity_poly.pdbx_seq_one_letter_code
_entity_poly.pdbx_strand_id
1 'polypeptide(L)'
;MTINPLPTAGPAFENDLSTFLSEEDADRFKDMFTGFIVSGGLGATAGSLTHTPTSLTAYPGGHFITETGSITYPDDATHVWVICHKDTTSVVTNWTRESGTHYLFRNTGSATTPTVPTDSALLMKVTTASGSITAVEDARITYPVVIASIIQVLTGPGAVDIVSRITHIVTTGADALTLVDGVADQQKFIVMKTDGGVGTLTPDNLGNGSTITFDDVGDSASLLFTNAAWHFMGGTATLA
;
A
#
# COMPACT_ATOMS: atom_id res chain seq x y z
N MET A 1 13.34 0.91 -22.08
CA MET A 1 13.93 2.23 -21.75
C MET A 1 14.28 2.18 -20.28
N THR A 2 15.38 2.80 -19.84
CA THR A 2 15.71 2.90 -18.41
C THR A 2 14.95 4.07 -17.81
N ILE A 3 14.57 3.97 -16.53
CA ILE A 3 13.98 5.08 -15.77
C ILE A 3 15.09 6.05 -15.40
N ASN A 4 16.20 5.50 -14.91
CA ASN A 4 17.36 6.26 -14.47
C ASN A 4 18.38 6.51 -15.60
N PRO A 5 19.21 7.58 -15.50
CA PRO A 5 20.29 7.84 -16.43
C PRO A 5 21.33 6.71 -16.43
N LEU A 6 21.80 6.31 -17.60
CA LEU A 6 22.85 5.30 -17.72
C LEU A 6 24.18 5.80 -17.12
N PRO A 7 24.94 4.95 -16.42
CA PRO A 7 26.25 5.30 -15.91
C PRO A 7 27.23 5.58 -17.05
N THR A 8 28.13 6.54 -16.84
CA THR A 8 29.16 6.92 -17.82
C THR A 8 30.43 6.10 -17.61
N ALA A 9 31.04 5.63 -18.69
CA ALA A 9 32.31 4.91 -18.60
C ALA A 9 33.41 5.76 -17.94
N GLY A 10 34.11 5.19 -16.96
CA GLY A 10 35.16 5.88 -16.22
C GLY A 10 35.58 5.13 -14.95
N PRO A 11 36.48 5.69 -14.14
CA PRO A 11 36.98 5.04 -12.92
C PRO A 11 35.91 4.75 -11.86
N ALA A 12 34.79 5.49 -11.87
CA ALA A 12 33.66 5.29 -10.95
C ALA A 12 32.58 4.34 -11.49
N PHE A 13 32.72 3.84 -12.73
CA PHE A 13 31.66 3.12 -13.44
C PHE A 13 31.07 1.96 -12.65
N GLU A 14 31.88 1.17 -11.94
CA GLU A 14 31.38 0.04 -11.14
C GLU A 14 30.49 0.49 -9.97
N ASN A 15 30.86 1.59 -9.30
CA ASN A 15 30.05 2.14 -8.21
C ASN A 15 28.77 2.77 -8.76
N ASP A 16 28.89 3.55 -9.84
CA ASP A 16 27.76 4.20 -10.50
C ASP A 16 26.79 3.16 -11.08
N LEU A 17 27.30 2.05 -11.62
CA LEU A 17 26.52 0.92 -12.11
C LEU A 17 25.79 0.22 -10.96
N SER A 18 26.45 0.00 -9.82
CA SER A 18 25.81 -0.59 -8.65
C SER A 18 24.66 0.28 -8.16
N THR A 19 24.86 1.60 -8.05
CA THR A 19 23.80 2.55 -7.67
C THR A 19 22.70 2.57 -8.72
N PHE A 20 23.04 2.65 -10.01
CA PHE A 20 22.06 2.61 -11.09
C PHE A 20 21.18 1.35 -11.02
N LEU A 21 21.77 0.17 -10.83
CA LEU A 21 21.02 -1.08 -10.74
C LEU A 21 20.07 -1.10 -9.53
N SER A 22 20.54 -0.64 -8.36
CA SER A 22 19.69 -0.62 -7.16
C SER A 22 18.54 0.39 -7.26
N GLU A 23 18.78 1.56 -7.85
CA GLU A 23 17.75 2.59 -8.02
C GLU A 23 16.78 2.21 -9.17
N GLU A 24 17.28 1.67 -10.28
CA GLU A 24 16.44 1.23 -11.40
C GLU A 24 15.50 0.07 -11.01
N ASP A 25 15.98 -0.90 -10.23
CA ASP A 25 15.13 -1.99 -9.73
C ASP A 25 14.07 -1.46 -8.76
N ALA A 26 14.47 -0.59 -7.82
CA ALA A 26 13.55 0.02 -6.87
C ALA A 26 12.51 0.91 -7.54
N ASP A 27 12.88 1.73 -8.53
CA ASP A 27 11.93 2.61 -9.21
C ASP A 27 10.95 1.83 -10.08
N ARG A 28 11.40 0.77 -10.77
CA ARG A 28 10.46 -0.15 -11.45
C ARG A 28 9.54 -0.85 -10.46
N PHE A 29 10.04 -1.20 -9.29
CA PHE A 29 9.22 -1.76 -8.22
C PHE A 29 8.17 -0.74 -7.74
N LYS A 30 8.53 0.55 -7.59
CA LYS A 30 7.62 1.66 -7.24
C LYS A 30 6.60 2.00 -8.33
N ASP A 31 6.69 1.45 -9.53
CA ASP A 31 5.59 1.52 -10.50
C ASP A 31 4.53 0.43 -10.25
N MET A 32 4.93 -0.65 -9.59
CA MET A 32 4.13 -1.86 -9.46
C MET A 32 3.61 -2.11 -8.06
N PHE A 33 4.41 -1.87 -7.01
CA PHE A 33 4.11 -2.26 -5.63
C PHE A 33 4.45 -1.19 -4.58
N THR A 34 3.74 -1.21 -3.44
CA THR A 34 4.14 -0.44 -2.25
C THR A 34 5.35 -1.11 -1.60
N GLY A 35 6.12 -0.33 -0.83
CA GLY A 35 7.10 -0.92 0.07
C GLY A 35 6.44 -1.87 1.09
N PHE A 36 7.13 -2.95 1.41
CA PHE A 36 6.62 -4.01 2.29
C PHE A 36 7.75 -4.71 3.05
N ILE A 37 7.37 -5.47 4.07
CA ILE A 37 8.26 -6.22 4.95
C ILE A 37 8.21 -7.69 4.56
N VAL A 38 9.35 -8.28 4.23
CA VAL A 38 9.45 -9.72 3.93
C VAL A 38 9.43 -10.52 5.22
N SER A 39 10.23 -10.08 6.21
CA SER A 39 10.36 -10.76 7.49
C SER A 39 10.95 -9.84 8.56
N GLY A 40 10.65 -10.14 9.83
CA GLY A 40 11.23 -9.46 10.99
C GLY A 40 10.74 -8.03 11.23
N GLY A 41 11.54 -7.21 11.92
CA GLY A 41 11.22 -5.82 12.24
C GLY A 41 10.24 -5.61 13.39
N LEU A 42 9.84 -6.68 14.07
CA LEU A 42 9.02 -6.61 15.28
C LEU A 42 9.75 -7.17 16.50
N GLY A 43 9.30 -6.77 17.67
CA GLY A 43 9.56 -7.46 18.91
C GLY A 43 8.45 -7.23 19.93
N ALA A 44 8.70 -7.71 21.14
CA ALA A 44 7.69 -7.81 22.19
C ALA A 44 7.71 -6.60 23.13
N THR A 45 6.73 -6.55 24.03
CA THR A 45 6.78 -5.70 25.22
C THR A 45 7.98 -6.07 26.10
N ALA A 46 8.47 -5.11 26.87
CA ALA A 46 9.67 -5.29 27.68
C ALA A 46 9.60 -4.42 28.93
N GLY A 47 10.15 -4.92 30.06
CA GLY A 47 10.36 -4.15 31.28
C GLY A 47 11.53 -3.14 31.17
N SER A 48 11.85 -2.70 29.95
CA SER A 48 12.87 -1.71 29.64
C SER A 48 12.43 -0.89 28.42
N LEU A 49 13.04 0.26 28.20
CA LEU A 49 12.83 1.09 27.02
C LEU A 49 13.62 0.62 25.79
N THR A 50 14.44 -0.41 25.94
CA THR A 50 15.24 -0.96 24.84
C THR A 50 14.58 -2.22 24.30
N HIS A 51 14.45 -2.26 22.99
CA HIS A 51 13.86 -3.34 22.22
C HIS A 51 14.87 -3.76 21.16
N THR A 52 15.13 -5.05 21.00
CA THR A 52 15.83 -5.55 19.81
C THR A 52 14.83 -6.24 18.88
N PRO A 53 14.42 -5.59 17.78
CA PRO A 53 13.55 -6.24 16.80
C PRO A 53 14.22 -7.47 16.21
N THR A 54 13.41 -8.45 15.82
CA THR A 54 13.86 -9.56 14.98
C THR A 54 14.48 -9.03 13.68
N SER A 55 15.51 -9.73 13.17
CA SER A 55 16.25 -9.31 11.96
C SER A 55 15.32 -9.01 10.79
N LEU A 56 15.39 -7.77 10.31
CA LEU A 56 14.52 -7.24 9.28
C LEU A 56 15.05 -7.59 7.88
N THR A 57 14.13 -7.93 6.99
CA THR A 57 14.32 -7.87 5.53
C THR A 57 13.12 -7.17 4.93
N ALA A 58 13.34 -6.12 4.15
CA ALA A 58 12.29 -5.26 3.64
C ALA A 58 12.64 -4.60 2.31
N TYR A 59 11.61 -4.06 1.65
CA TYR A 59 11.70 -3.29 0.41
C TYR A 59 11.06 -1.90 0.57
N PRO A 60 11.54 -1.01 1.47
CA PRO A 60 11.03 0.35 1.57
C PRO A 60 11.23 1.11 0.26
N GLY A 61 10.14 1.49 -0.41
CA GLY A 61 10.17 2.02 -1.77
C GLY A 61 10.90 1.10 -2.75
N GLY A 62 10.79 -0.23 -2.62
CA GLY A 62 11.47 -1.16 -3.54
C GLY A 62 12.96 -1.36 -3.30
N HIS A 63 13.60 -0.60 -2.40
CA HIS A 63 15.02 -0.80 -2.08
C HIS A 63 15.20 -1.96 -1.11
N PHE A 64 16.00 -2.97 -1.46
CA PHE A 64 16.34 -4.04 -0.54
C PHE A 64 17.15 -3.51 0.66
N ILE A 65 16.66 -3.76 1.87
CA ILE A 65 17.39 -3.45 3.11
C ILE A 65 17.32 -4.59 4.12
N THR A 66 18.29 -4.57 5.04
CA THR A 66 18.28 -5.38 6.27
C THR A 66 18.68 -4.54 7.47
N GLU A 67 18.03 -4.74 8.61
CA GLU A 67 18.38 -4.10 9.88
C GLU A 67 18.29 -5.09 11.05
N THR A 68 19.21 -4.99 12.02
CA THR A 68 19.27 -5.88 13.20
C THR A 68 19.53 -5.14 14.51
N GLY A 69 19.59 -3.80 14.48
CA GLY A 69 19.99 -2.99 15.63
C GLY A 69 18.85 -2.77 16.63
N SER A 70 19.19 -2.70 17.91
CA SER A 70 18.27 -2.37 19.00
C SER A 70 17.79 -0.92 18.90
N ILE A 71 16.55 -0.70 19.31
CA ILE A 71 15.88 0.60 19.39
C ILE A 71 15.69 0.97 20.86
N THR A 72 16.08 2.19 21.23
CA THR A 72 15.79 2.77 22.54
C THR A 72 14.71 3.83 22.43
N TYR A 73 13.60 3.63 23.14
CA TYR A 73 12.48 4.57 23.16
C TYR A 73 12.62 5.60 24.29
N PRO A 74 12.06 6.82 24.12
CA PRO A 74 11.87 7.73 25.24
C PRO A 74 10.86 7.15 26.24
N ASP A 75 10.93 7.57 27.50
CA ASP A 75 9.95 7.23 28.55
C ASP A 75 8.97 8.38 28.79
N ASP A 76 7.98 8.54 27.92
CA ASP A 76 7.11 9.71 27.97
C ASP A 76 5.59 9.42 27.82
N ALA A 77 5.15 8.15 27.94
CA ALA A 77 3.74 7.76 27.81
C ALA A 77 3.10 8.07 26.44
N THR A 78 3.91 8.18 25.37
CA THR A 78 3.42 8.52 24.01
C THR A 78 3.53 7.38 23.00
N HIS A 79 2.90 7.57 21.84
CA HIS A 79 2.95 6.62 20.73
C HIS A 79 4.18 6.90 19.87
N VAL A 80 5.06 5.91 19.74
CA VAL A 80 6.24 5.98 18.88
C VAL A 80 6.04 5.10 17.66
N TRP A 81 6.05 5.71 16.48
CA TRP A 81 5.99 4.98 15.23
C TRP A 81 7.39 4.64 14.76
N VAL A 82 7.57 3.42 14.27
CA VAL A 82 8.87 2.93 13.78
C VAL A 82 8.75 2.58 12.31
N ILE A 83 9.69 3.10 11.52
CA ILE A 83 9.85 2.76 10.11
C ILE A 83 11.25 2.21 9.87
N CYS A 84 11.37 1.43 8.80
CA CYS A 84 12.64 1.27 8.10
C CYS A 84 12.63 2.17 6.85
N HIS A 85 13.80 2.58 6.38
CA HIS A 85 13.97 3.50 5.26
C HIS A 85 15.21 3.10 4.44
N LYS A 86 15.23 3.40 3.13
CA LYS A 86 16.37 3.05 2.26
C LYS A 86 17.70 3.62 2.77
N ASP A 87 17.68 4.89 3.16
CA ASP A 87 18.85 5.56 3.72
C ASP A 87 19.11 5.14 5.16
N THR A 88 20.31 4.60 5.40
CA THR A 88 20.73 4.13 6.71
C THR A 88 21.48 5.18 7.54
N THR A 89 21.75 6.35 6.97
CA THR A 89 22.65 7.36 7.55
C THR A 89 22.15 8.80 7.43
N SER A 90 21.09 9.05 6.65
CA SER A 90 20.61 10.41 6.33
C SER A 90 19.53 10.87 7.30
N VAL A 91 19.37 12.19 7.43
CA VAL A 91 18.23 12.75 8.17
C VAL A 91 16.98 12.59 7.33
N VAL A 92 15.93 12.03 7.93
CA VAL A 92 14.59 11.94 7.34
C VAL A 92 13.70 12.96 8.06
N THR A 93 13.05 13.84 7.31
CA THR A 93 12.31 14.97 7.90
C THR A 93 11.26 14.50 8.91
N ASN A 94 11.32 15.01 10.14
CA ASN A 94 10.46 14.65 11.29
C ASN A 94 10.64 13.23 11.85
N TRP A 95 11.57 12.43 11.32
CA TRP A 95 11.86 11.09 11.79
C TRP A 95 13.27 11.04 12.39
N THR A 96 13.36 10.68 13.67
CA THR A 96 14.64 10.60 14.37
C THR A 96 15.28 9.25 14.10
N ARG A 97 16.50 9.26 13.57
CA ARG A 97 17.29 8.03 13.36
C ARG A 97 17.72 7.46 14.71
N GLU A 98 17.42 6.19 14.98
CA GLU A 98 18.15 5.46 16.01
C GLU A 98 19.53 5.09 15.47
N SER A 99 20.57 5.33 16.27
CA SER A 99 21.95 5.11 15.83
C SER A 99 22.13 3.71 15.25
N GLY A 100 22.44 3.64 13.95
CA GLY A 100 22.70 2.38 13.25
C GLY A 100 21.48 1.51 12.91
N THR A 101 20.24 1.98 13.08
CA THR A 101 19.02 1.17 12.84
C THR A 101 17.79 2.06 12.55
N HIS A 102 16.58 1.54 12.50
CA HIS A 102 15.27 2.19 12.31
C HIS A 102 15.10 3.70 12.64
N TYR A 103 14.08 4.32 12.03
CA TYR A 103 13.66 5.69 12.38
C TYR A 103 12.40 5.72 13.23
N LEU A 104 12.34 6.71 14.11
CA LEU A 104 11.29 6.89 15.11
C LEU A 104 10.58 8.22 14.89
N PHE A 105 9.25 8.18 14.85
CA PHE A 105 8.40 9.37 14.93
C PHE A 105 7.67 9.36 16.26
N ARG A 106 7.89 10.40 17.06
CA ARG A 106 7.24 10.57 18.37
C ARG A 106 5.95 11.36 18.17
N ASN A 107 4.81 10.75 18.45
CA ASN A 107 3.51 11.43 18.40
C ASN A 107 2.97 11.63 19.82
N THR A 108 3.28 12.80 20.40
CA THR A 108 2.82 13.15 21.74
C THR A 108 1.33 13.54 21.70
N GLY A 109 0.45 12.67 22.19
CA GLY A 109 -0.98 12.97 22.36
C GLY A 109 -1.93 12.51 21.25
N SER A 110 -1.44 11.80 20.21
CA SER A 110 -2.30 11.16 19.20
C SER A 110 -1.82 9.75 18.85
N ALA A 111 -2.77 8.83 18.67
CA ALA A 111 -2.53 7.46 18.20
C ALA A 111 -2.61 7.33 16.67
N THR A 112 -2.77 8.43 15.94
CA THR A 112 -2.88 8.42 14.48
C THR A 112 -1.53 8.17 13.82
N THR A 113 -1.54 7.37 12.75
CA THR A 113 -0.36 7.12 11.91
C THR A 113 0.13 8.43 11.29
N PRO A 114 1.42 8.79 11.44
CA PRO A 114 2.00 9.96 10.78
C PRO A 114 2.16 9.71 9.27
N THR A 115 2.38 10.78 8.52
CA THR A 115 2.79 10.65 7.12
C THR A 115 4.12 9.91 7.04
N VAL A 116 4.10 8.74 6.41
CA VAL A 116 5.30 7.92 6.18
C VAL A 116 6.09 8.54 5.01
N PRO A 117 7.41 8.76 5.16
CA PRO A 117 8.24 9.31 4.09
C PRO A 117 8.28 8.39 2.88
N THR A 118 8.71 8.91 1.72
CA THR A 118 9.06 8.07 0.57
C THR A 118 10.18 7.11 0.96
N ASP A 119 10.33 6.03 0.20
CA ASP A 119 11.39 5.03 0.41
C ASP A 119 11.46 4.52 1.85
N SER A 120 10.28 4.36 2.46
CA SER A 120 10.09 3.87 3.82
C SER A 120 9.03 2.77 3.87
N ALA A 121 9.09 1.94 4.90
CA ALA A 121 8.02 1.02 5.24
C ALA A 121 7.77 1.04 6.76
N LEU A 122 6.49 1.13 7.12
CA LEU A 122 6.03 1.15 8.50
C LEU A 122 6.18 -0.24 9.14
N LEU A 123 6.66 -0.26 10.38
CA LEU A 123 6.85 -1.50 11.14
C LEU A 123 5.82 -1.64 12.25
N MET A 124 5.79 -0.67 13.15
CA MET A 124 5.00 -0.81 14.37
C MET A 124 4.71 0.53 15.01
N LYS A 125 3.70 0.52 15.87
CA LYS A 125 3.48 1.55 16.88
C LYS A 125 3.83 0.97 18.24
N VAL A 126 4.70 1.67 18.96
CA VAL A 126 5.18 1.29 20.29
C VAL A 126 4.63 2.26 21.31
N THR A 127 4.16 1.75 22.44
CA THR A 127 3.76 2.56 23.59
C THR A 127 4.71 2.26 24.74
N THR A 128 5.25 3.30 25.36
CA THR A 128 6.13 3.19 26.53
C THR A 128 5.49 3.86 27.74
N ALA A 129 5.65 3.30 28.94
CA ALA A 129 5.29 3.97 30.18
C ALA A 129 6.14 3.45 31.34
N SER A 130 6.53 4.35 32.25
CA SER A 130 7.24 4.02 33.48
C SER A 130 8.49 3.16 33.24
N GLY A 131 9.29 3.53 32.24
CA GLY A 131 10.55 2.89 31.88
C GLY A 131 10.40 1.58 31.12
N SER A 132 9.20 1.25 30.65
CA SER A 132 8.88 -0.03 30.01
C SER A 132 8.16 0.17 28.67
N ILE A 133 8.34 -0.78 27.76
CA ILE A 133 7.49 -0.91 26.57
C ILE A 133 6.26 -1.70 26.96
N THR A 134 5.10 -1.04 26.92
CA THR A 134 3.82 -1.59 27.40
C THR A 134 2.92 -2.10 26.29
N ALA A 135 3.12 -1.63 25.04
CA ALA A 135 2.44 -2.18 23.87
C ALA A 135 3.33 -2.11 22.62
N VAL A 136 3.17 -3.09 21.74
CA VAL A 136 3.71 -3.09 20.38
C VAL A 136 2.58 -3.55 19.45
N GLU A 137 2.14 -2.66 18.57
CA GLU A 137 1.11 -2.93 17.57
C GLU A 137 1.79 -3.10 16.20
N ASP A 138 1.56 -4.23 15.54
CA ASP A 138 2.08 -4.51 14.20
C ASP A 138 1.38 -3.61 13.17
N ALA A 139 2.18 -2.85 12.41
CA ALA A 139 1.71 -1.97 11.34
C ALA A 139 2.36 -2.32 10.00
N ARG A 140 3.02 -3.48 9.91
CA ARG A 140 3.70 -3.92 8.69
C ARG A 140 2.69 -4.29 7.61
N ILE A 141 3.01 -3.87 6.40
CA ILE A 141 2.52 -4.53 5.19
C ILE A 141 3.48 -5.69 4.92
N THR A 142 3.05 -6.94 5.12
CA THR A 142 3.91 -8.14 5.01
C THR A 142 3.81 -8.86 3.66
N TYR A 143 3.11 -8.24 2.71
CA TYR A 143 2.89 -8.77 1.37
C TYR A 143 2.94 -7.61 0.37
N PRO A 144 3.41 -7.82 -0.85
CA PRO A 144 3.44 -6.77 -1.86
C PRO A 144 2.01 -6.33 -2.20
N VAL A 145 1.72 -5.05 -2.04
CA VAL A 145 0.45 -4.44 -2.48
C VAL A 145 0.70 -3.78 -3.81
N VAL A 146 -0.04 -4.17 -4.84
CA VAL A 146 0.11 -3.59 -6.18
C VAL A 146 -0.40 -2.15 -6.18
N ILE A 147 0.47 -1.16 -6.45
CA ILE A 147 0.10 0.27 -6.61
C ILE A 147 -0.29 0.61 -8.03
N ALA A 148 0.08 -0.20 -9.02
CA ALA A 148 -0.51 -0.17 -10.35
C ALA A 148 -2.02 -0.49 -10.33
N SER A 149 -2.58 -0.90 -9.18
CA SER A 149 -4.02 -0.98 -8.95
C SER A 149 -4.55 0.38 -8.48
N ILE A 150 -4.48 1.35 -9.39
CA ILE A 150 -5.35 2.54 -9.42
C ILE A 150 -6.74 2.14 -8.93
N ILE A 151 -7.18 2.75 -7.84
CA ILE A 151 -8.59 2.69 -7.45
C ILE A 151 -9.26 3.79 -8.23
N GLN A 152 -10.24 3.45 -9.06
CA GLN A 152 -11.11 4.47 -9.61
C GLN A 152 -12.09 4.91 -8.53
N VAL A 153 -12.23 6.22 -8.32
CA VAL A 153 -13.40 6.77 -7.63
C VAL A 153 -14.27 7.41 -8.70
N LEU A 154 -15.42 6.79 -9.00
CA LEU A 154 -16.36 7.26 -10.00
C LEU A 154 -17.55 7.91 -9.29
N THR A 155 -17.69 9.23 -9.45
CA THR A 155 -18.80 10.01 -8.89
C THR A 155 -19.79 10.36 -9.99
N GLY A 156 -21.06 9.97 -9.82
CA GLY A 156 -22.10 10.15 -10.83
C GLY A 156 -22.08 9.08 -11.93
N PRO A 157 -22.86 9.27 -13.01
CA PRO A 157 -22.92 8.32 -14.12
C PRO A 157 -21.63 8.35 -14.96
N GLY A 158 -21.29 7.22 -15.59
CA GLY A 158 -20.13 7.16 -16.48
C GLY A 158 -19.47 5.78 -16.57
N ALA A 159 -18.30 5.76 -17.22
CA ALA A 159 -17.57 4.53 -17.47
C ALA A 159 -16.77 4.08 -16.24
N VAL A 160 -16.97 2.83 -15.84
CA VAL A 160 -16.03 2.08 -15.01
C VAL A 160 -14.84 1.73 -15.89
N ASP A 161 -13.64 2.14 -15.49
CA ASP A 161 -12.44 1.90 -16.30
C ASP A 161 -12.02 0.40 -16.26
N ILE A 162 -11.17 -0.02 -17.20
CA ILE A 162 -10.56 -1.36 -17.20
C ILE A 162 -9.08 -1.32 -16.81
N VAL A 163 -8.60 -0.20 -16.27
CA VAL A 163 -7.19 -0.05 -15.88
C VAL A 163 -7.06 -0.30 -14.37
N SER A 164 -8.01 0.24 -13.61
CA SER A 164 -8.21 0.04 -12.19
C SER A 164 -8.77 -1.34 -11.90
N ARG A 165 -8.12 -2.11 -11.02
CA ARG A 165 -8.71 -3.39 -10.57
C ARG A 165 -9.93 -3.17 -9.68
N ILE A 166 -9.97 -2.06 -8.95
CA ILE A 166 -11.04 -1.72 -8.01
C ILE A 166 -11.67 -0.39 -8.43
N THR A 167 -13.01 -0.33 -8.47
CA THR A 167 -13.76 0.94 -8.58
C THR A 167 -14.64 1.14 -7.36
N HIS A 168 -14.51 2.29 -6.72
CA HIS A 168 -15.50 2.79 -5.80
C HIS A 168 -16.48 3.68 -6.55
N ILE A 169 -17.77 3.33 -6.52
CA ILE A 169 -18.82 4.18 -7.08
C ILE A 169 -19.43 5.03 -5.97
N VAL A 170 -19.68 6.30 -6.30
CA VAL A 170 -20.36 7.30 -5.48
C VAL A 170 -21.51 7.79 -6.35
N THR A 171 -22.71 7.25 -6.15
CA THR A 171 -23.85 7.68 -6.96
C THR A 171 -24.37 9.02 -6.48
N THR A 172 -24.97 9.78 -7.40
CA THR A 172 -25.56 11.10 -7.14
C THR A 172 -27.06 11.14 -7.42
N GLY A 173 -27.62 10.01 -7.85
CA GLY A 173 -28.98 9.80 -8.30
C GLY A 173 -29.12 8.39 -8.85
N ALA A 174 -30.12 8.17 -9.70
CA ALA A 174 -30.13 6.98 -10.55
C ALA A 174 -29.05 7.12 -11.63
N ASP A 175 -27.95 6.39 -11.47
CA ASP A 175 -26.75 6.56 -12.29
C ASP A 175 -26.54 5.37 -13.22
N ALA A 176 -26.39 5.65 -14.51
CA ALA A 176 -26.02 4.67 -15.51
C ALA A 176 -24.49 4.53 -15.55
N LEU A 177 -24.02 3.31 -15.34
CA LEU A 177 -22.60 2.96 -15.37
C LEU A 177 -22.34 2.03 -16.56
N THR A 178 -21.20 2.19 -17.23
CA THR A 178 -20.79 1.32 -18.35
C THR A 178 -19.46 0.64 -18.06
N LEU A 179 -19.24 -0.52 -18.68
CA LEU A 179 -17.96 -1.24 -18.60
C LEU A 179 -17.62 -1.84 -19.96
N VAL A 180 -16.55 -1.35 -20.56
CA VAL A 180 -16.04 -1.90 -21.83
C VAL A 180 -15.42 -3.28 -21.63
N ASP A 181 -15.25 -4.03 -22.71
CA ASP A 181 -14.58 -5.33 -22.69
C ASP A 181 -13.16 -5.24 -22.11
N GLY A 182 -12.82 -6.21 -21.28
CA GLY A 182 -11.50 -6.36 -20.69
C GLY A 182 -10.53 -7.13 -21.58
N VAL A 183 -9.39 -7.46 -21.00
CA VAL A 183 -8.46 -8.47 -21.55
C VAL A 183 -8.72 -9.83 -20.91
N ALA A 184 -8.34 -10.92 -21.59
CA ALA A 184 -8.54 -12.27 -21.08
C ALA A 184 -7.97 -12.42 -19.65
N ASP A 185 -8.76 -13.06 -18.79
CA ASP A 185 -8.49 -13.36 -17.38
C ASP A 185 -8.41 -12.13 -16.46
N GLN A 186 -8.87 -10.97 -16.94
CA GLN A 186 -8.91 -9.75 -16.14
C GLN A 186 -9.98 -9.84 -15.03
N GLN A 187 -9.61 -9.44 -13.82
CA GLN A 187 -10.54 -9.31 -12.69
C GLN A 187 -10.91 -7.85 -12.46
N LYS A 188 -12.17 -7.61 -12.10
CA LYS A 188 -12.67 -6.29 -11.71
C LYS A 188 -13.50 -6.39 -10.44
N PHE A 189 -13.23 -5.51 -9.48
CA PHE A 189 -14.01 -5.37 -8.26
C PHE A 189 -14.66 -3.99 -8.24
N ILE A 190 -15.93 -3.93 -7.89
CA ILE A 190 -16.69 -2.68 -7.81
C ILE A 190 -17.43 -2.67 -6.47
N VAL A 191 -17.38 -1.55 -5.75
CA VAL A 191 -18.10 -1.38 -4.48
C VAL A 191 -18.74 -0.01 -4.43
N MET A 192 -20.01 0.05 -4.02
CA MET A 192 -20.71 1.29 -3.74
C MET A 192 -20.27 1.88 -2.40
N LYS A 193 -19.75 3.11 -2.40
CA LYS A 193 -19.30 3.81 -1.19
C LYS A 193 -20.26 4.88 -0.71
N THR A 194 -21.08 5.42 -1.60
CA THR A 194 -22.08 6.43 -1.25
C THR A 194 -23.27 6.21 -2.14
N ASP A 195 -24.44 6.24 -1.53
CA ASP A 195 -25.72 6.07 -2.17
C ASP A 195 -26.42 7.43 -2.26
N GLY A 196 -26.47 7.97 -3.48
CA GLY A 196 -27.35 9.07 -3.87
C GLY A 196 -28.55 8.58 -4.69
N GLY A 197 -28.68 7.26 -4.88
CA GLY A 197 -29.62 6.56 -5.75
C GLY A 197 -28.98 5.34 -6.42
N VAL A 198 -29.81 4.52 -7.06
CA VAL A 198 -29.44 3.23 -7.65
C VAL A 198 -28.39 3.40 -8.76
N GLY A 199 -27.26 2.68 -8.66
CA GLY A 199 -26.27 2.56 -9.71
C GLY A 199 -26.52 1.32 -10.57
N THR A 200 -26.65 1.46 -11.89
CA THR A 200 -26.84 0.32 -12.81
C THR A 200 -25.67 0.19 -13.76
N LEU A 201 -24.89 -0.87 -13.60
CA LEU A 201 -23.77 -1.22 -14.50
C LEU A 201 -24.27 -2.04 -15.68
N THR A 202 -23.97 -1.56 -16.90
CA THR A 202 -24.19 -2.25 -18.16
C THR A 202 -22.83 -2.52 -18.82
N PRO A 203 -22.24 -3.72 -18.66
CA PRO A 203 -21.06 -4.11 -19.43
C PRO A 203 -21.40 -4.31 -20.91
N ASP A 204 -20.46 -4.02 -21.80
CA ASP A 204 -20.63 -4.22 -23.25
C ASP A 204 -20.99 -5.68 -23.58
N ASN A 205 -20.29 -6.62 -22.91
CA ASN A 205 -20.61 -8.04 -22.95
C ASN A 205 -20.65 -8.61 -21.52
N LEU A 206 -21.85 -8.87 -20.99
CA LEU A 206 -22.07 -9.60 -19.74
C LEU A 206 -22.54 -11.02 -20.06
N GLY A 207 -21.69 -12.02 -19.81
CA GLY A 207 -21.91 -13.40 -20.24
C GLY A 207 -22.95 -14.16 -19.43
N ASN A 208 -23.36 -13.66 -18.27
CA ASN A 208 -24.33 -14.31 -17.37
C ASN A 208 -25.47 -13.39 -16.91
N GLY A 209 -25.70 -12.28 -17.60
CA GLY A 209 -26.77 -11.32 -17.31
C GLY A 209 -26.76 -10.19 -18.32
N SER A 210 -27.49 -9.13 -18.01
CA SER A 210 -27.59 -7.91 -18.82
C SER A 210 -27.14 -6.67 -18.05
N THR A 211 -27.41 -6.62 -16.75
CA THR A 211 -26.98 -5.51 -15.88
C THR A 211 -26.63 -6.00 -14.47
N ILE A 212 -25.86 -5.18 -13.75
CA ILE A 212 -25.57 -5.36 -12.32
C ILE A 212 -25.98 -4.10 -11.58
N THR A 213 -26.83 -4.24 -10.57
CA THR A 213 -27.43 -3.13 -9.84
C THR A 213 -26.86 -3.02 -8.43
N PHE A 214 -26.48 -1.81 -8.06
CA PHE A 214 -26.01 -1.42 -6.73
C PHE A 214 -27.09 -0.52 -6.11
N ASP A 215 -27.84 -1.06 -5.16
CA ASP A 215 -28.98 -0.40 -4.53
C ASP A 215 -28.55 0.36 -3.26
N ASP A 216 -27.59 -0.20 -2.51
CA ASP A 216 -27.17 0.33 -1.21
C ASP A 216 -25.65 0.45 -1.06
N VAL A 217 -25.21 1.33 -0.14
CA VAL A 217 -23.79 1.42 0.25
C VAL A 217 -23.28 0.07 0.73
N GLY A 218 -22.15 -0.36 0.18
CA GLY A 218 -21.54 -1.66 0.45
C GLY A 218 -21.90 -2.72 -0.59
N ASP A 219 -22.85 -2.45 -1.49
CA ASP A 219 -23.10 -3.33 -2.63
C ASP A 219 -21.85 -3.50 -3.47
N SER A 220 -21.60 -4.74 -3.87
CA SER A 220 -20.34 -5.15 -4.46
C SER A 220 -20.52 -6.12 -5.60
N ALA A 221 -19.61 -6.04 -6.57
CA ALA A 221 -19.52 -6.95 -7.70
C ALA A 221 -18.07 -7.39 -7.90
N SER A 222 -17.86 -8.70 -8.03
CA SER A 222 -16.61 -9.32 -8.46
C SER A 222 -16.80 -9.91 -9.84
N LEU A 223 -16.02 -9.44 -10.81
CA LEU A 223 -16.14 -9.81 -12.22
C LEU A 223 -14.86 -10.48 -12.72
N LEU A 224 -15.02 -11.40 -13.68
CA LEU A 224 -13.93 -12.01 -14.45
C LEU A 224 -14.21 -11.86 -15.94
N PHE A 225 -13.28 -11.29 -16.71
CA PHE A 225 -13.37 -11.26 -18.17
C PHE A 225 -12.76 -12.53 -18.75
N THR A 226 -13.58 -13.39 -19.34
CA THR A 226 -13.13 -14.60 -20.01
C THR A 226 -14.09 -14.95 -21.14
N ASN A 227 -13.63 -15.71 -22.14
CA ASN A 227 -14.45 -16.05 -23.31
C ASN A 227 -15.12 -14.83 -23.98
N ALA A 228 -14.39 -13.70 -24.05
CA ALA A 228 -14.84 -12.42 -24.60
C ALA A 228 -16.10 -11.82 -23.93
N ALA A 229 -16.35 -12.13 -22.65
CA ALA A 229 -17.41 -11.51 -21.87
C ALA A 229 -16.99 -11.33 -20.40
N TRP A 230 -17.56 -10.34 -19.73
CA TRP A 230 -17.53 -10.23 -18.27
C TRP A 230 -18.48 -11.25 -17.65
N HIS A 231 -18.06 -11.90 -16.58
CA HIS A 231 -18.89 -12.79 -15.79
C HIS A 231 -18.97 -12.28 -14.36
N PHE A 232 -20.19 -12.09 -13.84
CA PHE A 232 -20.39 -11.83 -12.42
C PHE A 232 -20.13 -13.10 -11.61
N MET A 233 -19.05 -13.08 -10.83
CA MET A 233 -18.57 -14.24 -10.07
C MET A 233 -19.12 -14.26 -8.64
N GLY A 234 -19.63 -13.13 -8.16
CA GLY A 234 -20.20 -12.99 -6.82
C GLY A 234 -20.17 -11.55 -6.31
N GLY A 235 -20.80 -11.34 -5.17
CA GLY A 235 -20.98 -10.02 -4.56
C GLY A 235 -22.36 -9.90 -3.93
N THR A 236 -22.69 -8.68 -3.50
CA THR A 236 -24.00 -8.33 -2.92
C THR A 236 -24.87 -7.53 -3.89
N ALA A 237 -24.28 -6.97 -4.94
CA ALA A 237 -25.02 -6.33 -6.03
C ALA A 237 -25.91 -7.35 -6.76
N THR A 238 -27.04 -6.88 -7.28
CA THR A 238 -28.04 -7.74 -7.92
C THR A 238 -27.72 -7.91 -9.41
N LEU A 239 -27.55 -9.16 -9.85
CA LEU A 239 -27.43 -9.51 -11.27
C LEU A 239 -28.83 -9.66 -11.89
N ALA A 240 -29.07 -9.02 -13.03
CA ALA A 240 -30.33 -9.10 -13.78
C ALA A 240 -30.11 -9.57 -15.22
#